data_AF-F5LBC0-F1
#
_entry.id   AF-F5LBC0-F1
#
_cell.length_a   1.000
_cell.length_b   1.000
_cell.length_c   1.000
_cell.angle_alpha   90.00
_cell.angle_beta   90.00
_cell.angle_gamma   90.00
#
_symmetry.space_group_name_H-M   'P 1'
#
loop_
_entity.id
_entity.type
_entity.pdbx_description
1 polymer ?
#
loop_
_entity_poly.entity_id
_entity_poly.type
_entity_poly.pdbx_seq_one_letter_code
_entity_poly.pdbx_strand_id
1 'polypeptide(L)'
;MGAYCLHLGELEKSRRYSQLVLESESSPIFKCTAYLSLGNSYLLESYEKASDVLFKGLALAQQEKHVQLITICKDTINFLNNFWGKEPPFLDFDSDRFNDRSEVAFYYIRRHNFAESKKILDSIAPEDLPNIDKAYYYYYKGLITRDVNDFSKSVYFCKRAGDLS
;
A
#
# COMPACT_ATOMS: atom_id res chain seq x y z
N MET A 1 15.81 3.73 8.71
CA MET A 1 15.77 5.14 8.24
C MET A 1 14.98 5.32 6.96
N GLY A 2 15.15 4.50 5.92
CA GLY A 2 14.36 4.62 4.67
C GLY A 2 12.85 4.68 4.87
N ALA A 3 12.25 3.64 5.46
CA ALA A 3 10.82 3.60 5.79
C ALA A 3 10.34 4.77 6.68
N TYR A 4 11.18 5.24 7.60
CA TYR A 4 10.84 6.38 8.46
C TYR A 4 10.75 7.68 7.66
N CYS A 5 11.75 7.97 6.80
CA CYS A 5 11.72 9.12 5.90
C CYS A 5 10.54 9.05 4.92
N LEU A 6 10.14 7.84 4.49
CA LEU A 6 8.96 7.64 3.67
C LEU A 6 7.71 8.18 4.38
N HIS A 7 7.44 7.78 5.62
CA HIS A 7 6.29 8.25 6.41
C HIS A 7 6.29 9.76 6.68
N LEU A 8 7.45 10.41 6.60
CA LEU A 8 7.57 11.87 6.73
C LEU A 8 7.41 12.61 5.39
N GLY A 9 7.17 11.90 4.28
CA GLY A 9 7.14 12.48 2.94
C GLY A 9 8.52 12.87 2.39
N GLU A 10 9.61 12.49 3.06
CA GLU A 10 10.99 12.81 2.65
C GLU A 10 11.51 11.80 1.60
N LEU A 11 10.90 11.80 0.41
CA LEU A 11 11.09 10.76 -0.62
C LEU A 11 12.55 10.60 -1.06
N GLU A 12 13.29 11.69 -1.28
CA GLU A 12 14.69 11.62 -1.70
C GLU A 12 15.59 10.98 -0.63
N LYS A 13 15.38 11.32 0.65
CA LYS A 13 16.10 10.71 1.76
C LYS A 13 15.71 9.24 1.92
N SER A 14 14.43 8.91 1.78
CA SER A 14 13.95 7.53 1.78
C SER A 14 14.67 6.68 0.73
N ARG A 15 14.76 7.17 -0.51
CA ARG A 15 15.48 6.53 -1.62
C ARG A 15 16.95 6.33 -1.30
N ARG A 16 17.63 7.40 -0.88
CA ARG A 16 19.06 7.39 -0.55
C ARG A 16 19.37 6.36 0.55
N TYR A 17 18.62 6.38 1.65
CA TYR A 17 18.85 5.43 2.74
C TYR A 17 18.53 3.99 2.34
N SER A 18 17.51 3.78 1.52
CA SER A 18 17.17 2.44 1.02
C SER A 18 18.28 1.91 0.10
N GLN A 19 18.83 2.74 -0.79
CA GLN A 19 19.97 2.36 -1.64
C GLN A 19 21.21 1.97 -0.82
N LEU A 20 21.56 2.75 0.21
CA LEU A 20 22.68 2.41 1.10
C LEU A 20 22.52 1.03 1.76
N VAL A 21 21.30 0.65 2.16
CA VAL A 21 21.04 -0.70 2.71
C VAL A 21 21.23 -1.77 1.64
N LEU A 22 20.76 -1.53 0.41
CA LEU A 22 20.87 -2.49 -0.70
C LEU A 22 22.34 -2.73 -1.11
N GLU A 23 23.15 -1.67 -1.10
CA GLU A 23 24.59 -1.69 -1.43
C GLU A 23 25.46 -2.29 -0.32
N SER A 24 24.98 -2.30 0.92
CA SER A 24 25.70 -2.86 2.07
C SER A 24 25.61 -4.39 2.16
N GLU A 25 26.42 -4.98 3.04
CA GLU A 25 26.34 -6.40 3.46
C GLU A 25 25.20 -6.64 4.48
N SER A 26 24.11 -5.88 4.38
CA SER A 26 22.94 -6.05 5.24
C SER A 26 22.25 -7.40 5.01
N SER A 27 21.56 -7.88 6.05
CA SER A 27 20.78 -9.11 5.95
C SER A 27 19.68 -9.02 4.87
N PRO A 28 19.27 -10.16 4.29
CA PRO A 28 18.21 -10.20 3.28
C PRO A 28 16.90 -9.53 3.72
N ILE A 29 16.53 -9.64 5.00
CA ILE A 29 15.34 -8.99 5.56
C ILE A 29 15.44 -7.47 5.45
N PHE A 30 16.58 -6.87 5.80
CA PHE A 30 16.77 -5.43 5.65
C PHE A 30 16.76 -4.99 4.19
N LYS A 31 17.30 -5.82 3.29
CA LYS A 31 17.24 -5.57 1.84
C LYS A 31 15.81 -5.64 1.30
N CYS A 32 14.99 -6.60 1.74
CA CYS A 32 13.56 -6.66 1.42
C CYS A 32 12.83 -5.38 1.84
N THR A 33 13.04 -4.94 3.09
CA THR A 33 12.42 -3.70 3.61
C THR A 33 12.91 -2.46 2.86
N ALA A 34 14.17 -2.44 2.44
CA ALA A 34 14.72 -1.36 1.61
C ALA A 34 14.08 -1.35 0.22
N TYR A 35 13.89 -2.51 -0.43
CA TYR A 35 13.15 -2.61 -1.68
C TYR A 35 11.70 -2.12 -1.53
N LEU A 36 10.99 -2.53 -0.48
CA LEU A 36 9.64 -2.04 -0.18
C LEU A 36 9.59 -0.52 -0.04
N SER A 37 10.49 0.05 0.77
CA SER A 37 10.56 1.50 1.00
C SER A 37 10.88 2.27 -0.29
N LEU A 38 11.82 1.75 -1.08
CA LEU A 38 12.23 2.33 -2.35
C LEU A 38 11.08 2.27 -3.38
N GLY A 39 10.39 1.13 -3.49
CA GLY A 39 9.23 0.96 -4.36
C GLY A 39 8.10 1.92 -4.01
N ASN A 40 7.74 2.00 -2.73
CA ASN A 40 6.72 2.94 -2.24
C ASN A 40 7.09 4.40 -2.51
N SER A 41 8.38 4.75 -2.41
CA SER A 41 8.81 6.11 -2.73
C SER A 41 8.55 6.51 -4.18
N TYR A 42 8.49 5.56 -5.11
CA TYR A 42 8.20 5.81 -6.54
C TYR A 42 6.72 5.66 -6.90
N LEU A 43 5.86 5.26 -5.95
CA LEU A 43 4.48 4.87 -6.19
C LEU A 43 3.69 5.90 -6.99
N LEU A 44 3.80 7.18 -6.62
CA LEU A 44 3.11 8.29 -7.28
C LEU A 44 3.87 8.87 -8.49
N GLU A 45 5.13 8.48 -8.69
CA GLU A 45 6.01 9.07 -9.71
C GLU A 45 6.19 8.20 -10.95
N SER A 46 6.40 6.89 -10.79
CA SER A 46 6.64 5.99 -11.91
C SER A 46 6.26 4.56 -11.55
N TYR A 47 5.25 4.06 -12.26
CA TYR A 47 4.81 2.68 -12.18
C TYR A 47 5.97 1.70 -12.44
N GLU A 48 6.74 1.93 -13.50
CA GLU A 48 7.80 1.02 -13.94
C GLU A 48 8.89 0.88 -12.88
N LYS A 49 9.34 2.01 -12.31
CA LYS A 49 10.34 2.02 -11.24
C LYS A 49 9.82 1.37 -9.97
N ALA A 50 8.60 1.72 -9.55
CA ALA A 50 7.99 1.15 -8.37
C ALA A 50 7.83 -0.37 -8.52
N SER A 51 7.29 -0.81 -9.65
CA SER A 51 7.04 -2.21 -9.96
C SER A 51 8.33 -3.05 -9.97
N ASP A 52 9.35 -2.63 -10.73
CA ASP A 52 10.64 -3.35 -10.80
C ASP A 52 11.26 -3.58 -9.42
N VAL A 53 11.28 -2.54 -8.59
CA VAL A 53 11.85 -2.59 -7.25
C VAL A 53 11.02 -3.46 -6.30
N LEU A 54 9.69 -3.36 -6.34
CA LEU A 54 8.80 -4.17 -5.49
C LEU A 54 8.88 -5.66 -5.82
N PHE A 55 8.95 -6.02 -7.11
CA PHE A 55 9.09 -7.42 -7.52
C PHE A 55 10.43 -8.01 -7.12
N LYS A 56 11.52 -7.22 -7.12
CA LYS A 56 12.82 -7.64 -6.54
C LYS A 56 12.70 -7.91 -5.04
N GLY A 57 12.00 -7.04 -4.30
CA GLY A 57 11.71 -7.25 -2.88
C GLY A 57 10.88 -8.52 -2.62
N LEU A 58 9.86 -8.78 -3.44
CA LEU A 58 9.05 -9.99 -3.37
C LEU A 58 9.87 -11.26 -3.62
N ALA A 59 10.69 -11.28 -4.67
CA ALA A 59 11.52 -12.43 -5.01
C ALA A 59 12.51 -12.77 -3.88
N LEU A 60 13.13 -11.75 -3.27
CA LEU A 60 14.01 -11.95 -2.13
C LEU A 60 13.24 -12.47 -0.90
N ALA A 61 12.07 -11.91 -0.59
CA ALA A 61 11.25 -12.39 0.53
C ALA A 61 10.81 -13.85 0.36
N GLN A 62 10.52 -14.26 -0.89
CA GLN A 62 10.20 -15.66 -1.23
C GLN A 62 11.40 -16.58 -1.08
N GLN A 63 12.58 -16.17 -1.54
CA GLN A 63 13.83 -16.91 -1.37
C GLN A 63 14.11 -17.17 0.12
N GLU A 64 13.94 -16.16 0.95
CA GLU A 64 14.13 -16.23 2.40
C GLU A 64 12.95 -16.87 3.15
N LYS A 65 11.88 -17.24 2.42
CA LYS A 65 10.63 -17.83 2.97
C LYS A 65 10.00 -16.98 4.07
N HIS A 66 10.17 -15.66 4.01
CA HIS A 66 9.69 -14.74 5.02
C HIS A 66 8.22 -14.36 4.76
N VAL A 67 7.29 -15.22 5.22
CA VAL A 67 5.84 -15.14 4.93
C VAL A 67 5.26 -13.74 5.08
N GLN A 68 5.53 -13.04 6.18
CA GLN A 68 4.98 -11.70 6.41
C GLN A 68 5.43 -10.67 5.37
N LEU A 69 6.69 -10.73 4.93
CA LEU A 69 7.22 -9.80 3.94
C LEU A 69 6.69 -10.14 2.54
N ILE A 70 6.51 -11.42 2.24
CA ILE A 70 5.84 -11.86 1.01
C ILE A 70 4.44 -11.24 0.94
N THR A 71 3.68 -11.32 2.03
CA THR A 71 2.35 -10.74 2.12
C THR A 71 2.38 -9.22 1.93
N ILE A 72 3.25 -8.49 2.65
CA ILE A 72 3.36 -7.02 2.51
C ILE A 72 3.75 -6.62 1.08
N CYS A 73 4.69 -7.34 0.45
CA CYS A 73 5.07 -7.09 -0.94
C CYS A 73 3.88 -7.29 -1.90
N LYS A 74 3.11 -8.36 -1.72
CA LYS A 74 1.92 -8.62 -2.54
C LYS A 74 0.86 -7.53 -2.38
N ASP A 75 0.56 -7.14 -1.15
CA ASP A 75 -0.39 -6.04 -0.85
C ASP A 75 0.04 -4.75 -1.54
N THR A 76 1.33 -4.40 -1.41
CA THR A 76 1.91 -3.19 -2.00
C THR A 76 1.87 -3.22 -3.53
N ILE A 77 2.17 -4.38 -4.13
CA ILE A 77 2.10 -4.57 -5.59
C ILE A 77 0.65 -4.47 -6.08
N ASN A 78 -0.33 -5.03 -5.35
CA ASN A 78 -1.74 -4.88 -5.70
C ASN A 78 -2.16 -3.41 -5.67
N PHE A 79 -1.82 -2.69 -4.61
CA PHE A 79 -2.11 -1.27 -4.48
C PHE A 79 -1.53 -0.47 -5.65
N LEU A 80 -0.25 -0.71 -5.98
CA LEU A 80 0.41 -0.04 -7.12
C LEU A 80 -0.36 -0.29 -8.42
N ASN A 81 -0.72 -1.53 -8.69
CA ASN A 81 -1.46 -1.88 -9.91
C ASN A 81 -2.83 -1.21 -9.95
N ASN A 82 -3.60 -1.29 -8.86
CA ASN A 82 -4.89 -0.62 -8.75
C ASN A 82 -4.75 0.91 -8.96
N PHE A 83 -3.79 1.55 -8.30
CA PHE A 83 -3.54 2.98 -8.42
C PHE A 83 -3.30 3.41 -9.87
N TRP A 84 -2.44 2.68 -10.58
CA TRP A 84 -2.10 2.94 -11.99
C TRP A 84 -3.08 2.35 -13.00
N GLY A 85 -4.20 1.75 -12.57
CA GLY A 85 -5.21 1.16 -13.46
C GLY A 85 -4.72 -0.07 -14.21
N LYS A 86 -3.80 -0.83 -13.62
CA LYS A 86 -3.28 -2.11 -14.10
C LYS A 86 -4.00 -3.28 -13.40
N GLU A 87 -3.85 -4.49 -13.96
CA GLU A 87 -4.41 -5.70 -13.37
C GLU A 87 -3.56 -6.14 -12.16
N PRO A 88 -4.10 -6.21 -10.93
CA PRO A 88 -3.31 -6.56 -9.76
C PRO A 88 -3.16 -8.09 -9.67
N PRO A 89 -1.93 -8.62 -9.64
CA PRO A 89 -1.68 -10.04 -9.83
C PRO A 89 -1.97 -10.92 -8.61
N PHE A 90 -2.20 -10.32 -7.44
CA PHE A 90 -2.33 -11.03 -6.18
C PHE A 90 -3.62 -10.71 -5.43
N LEU A 91 -4.66 -10.24 -6.12
CA LEU A 91 -5.94 -10.01 -5.46
C LEU A 91 -6.51 -11.31 -4.90
N ASP A 92 -7.03 -11.22 -3.69
CA ASP A 92 -7.73 -12.30 -3.02
C ASP A 92 -9.17 -11.87 -2.76
N PHE A 93 -10.10 -12.44 -3.51
CA PHE A 93 -11.53 -12.12 -3.42
C PHE A 93 -12.22 -12.83 -2.25
N ASP A 94 -11.59 -13.84 -1.68
CA ASP A 94 -12.18 -14.73 -0.66
C ASP A 94 -11.59 -14.50 0.73
N SER A 95 -10.60 -13.60 0.87
CA SER A 95 -9.95 -13.29 2.14
C SER A 95 -10.80 -12.42 3.06
N ASP A 96 -10.80 -12.74 4.35
CA ASP A 96 -11.43 -11.94 5.41
C ASP A 96 -10.55 -10.79 5.93
N ARG A 97 -9.26 -10.75 5.53
CA ARG A 97 -8.31 -9.74 5.98
C ARG A 97 -8.69 -8.37 5.41
N PHE A 98 -8.65 -7.33 6.25
CA PHE A 98 -9.00 -5.97 5.85
C PHE A 98 -8.24 -5.50 4.60
N ASN A 99 -6.92 -5.69 4.54
CA ASN A 99 -6.09 -5.28 3.40
C ASN A 99 -6.54 -5.92 2.08
N ASP A 100 -6.85 -7.22 2.09
CA ASP A 100 -7.28 -7.91 0.87
C ASP A 100 -8.65 -7.38 0.41
N ARG A 101 -9.60 -7.28 1.35
CA ARG A 101 -10.94 -6.76 1.06
C ARG A 101 -10.90 -5.31 0.57
N SER A 102 -10.05 -4.49 1.17
CA SER A 102 -9.92 -3.08 0.80
C SER A 102 -9.24 -2.91 -0.57
N GLU A 103 -8.26 -3.77 -0.92
CA GLU A 103 -7.69 -3.85 -2.27
C GLU A 103 -8.71 -4.31 -3.32
N VAL A 104 -9.56 -5.29 -3.01
CA VAL A 104 -10.66 -5.71 -3.91
C VAL A 104 -11.68 -4.58 -4.08
N ALA A 105 -12.02 -3.88 -3.00
CA ALA A 105 -12.88 -2.70 -3.09
C ALA A 105 -12.26 -1.61 -3.98
N PHE A 106 -10.95 -1.39 -3.84
CA PHE A 106 -10.22 -0.43 -4.67
C PHE A 106 -10.18 -0.86 -6.14
N TYR A 107 -9.95 -2.15 -6.42
CA TYR A 107 -10.03 -2.75 -7.76
C TYR A 107 -11.37 -2.45 -8.45
N TYR A 108 -12.49 -2.59 -7.74
CA TYR A 108 -13.81 -2.29 -8.28
C TYR A 108 -14.03 -0.79 -8.50
N ILE A 109 -13.54 0.08 -7.60
CA ILE A 109 -13.57 1.54 -7.77
C ILE A 109 -12.87 1.95 -9.06
N ARG A 110 -11.68 1.41 -9.33
CA ARG A 110 -10.87 1.74 -10.50
C ARG A 110 -11.51 1.29 -11.82
N ARG A 111 -12.44 0.33 -11.77
CA ARG A 111 -13.26 -0.14 -12.89
C ARG A 111 -14.67 0.48 -12.93
N HIS A 112 -14.91 1.51 -12.11
CA HIS A 112 -16.21 2.17 -11.98
C HIS A 112 -17.35 1.24 -11.54
N ASN A 113 -17.04 0.07 -10.98
CA ASN A 113 -18.04 -0.83 -10.39
C ASN A 113 -18.27 -0.44 -8.92
N PHE A 114 -18.90 0.72 -8.73
CA PHE A 114 -19.11 1.28 -7.40
C PHE A 114 -20.09 0.47 -6.54
N ALA A 115 -21.00 -0.27 -7.17
CA ALA A 115 -21.96 -1.11 -6.45
C ALA A 115 -21.26 -2.25 -5.70
N GLU A 116 -20.38 -3.00 -6.37
CA GLU A 116 -19.64 -4.08 -5.72
C GLU A 116 -18.62 -3.54 -4.70
N SER A 117 -17.92 -2.46 -5.03
CA SER A 117 -17.01 -1.83 -4.07
C SER A 117 -17.73 -1.39 -2.79
N LYS A 118 -18.91 -0.77 -2.94
CA LYS A 118 -19.72 -0.34 -1.80
C LYS A 118 -20.16 -1.51 -0.93
N LYS A 119 -20.61 -2.63 -1.52
CA LYS A 119 -20.96 -3.84 -0.74
C LYS A 119 -19.80 -4.31 0.13
N ILE A 120 -18.59 -4.32 -0.43
CA ILE A 120 -17.39 -4.73 0.32
C ILE A 120 -17.10 -3.74 1.44
N LEU A 121 -17.08 -2.44 1.17
CA LEU A 121 -16.82 -1.44 2.22
C LEU A 121 -17.90 -1.44 3.31
N ASP A 122 -19.18 -1.53 2.96
CA ASP A 122 -20.29 -1.55 3.93
C ASP A 122 -20.23 -2.78 4.85
N SER A 123 -19.53 -3.85 4.44
CA SER A 123 -19.31 -5.04 5.25
C SER A 123 -18.08 -4.96 6.18
N ILE A 124 -17.35 -3.84 6.16
CA ILE A 124 -16.22 -3.56 7.07
C ILE A 124 -16.73 -2.65 8.19
N ALA A 125 -16.49 -3.03 9.44
CA ALA A 125 -16.78 -2.18 10.60
C ALA A 125 -15.61 -1.21 10.83
N PRO A 126 -15.72 0.08 10.46
CA PRO A 126 -14.59 0.99 10.53
C PRO A 126 -14.17 1.30 11.96
N GLU A 127 -15.03 1.14 12.97
CA GLU A 127 -14.74 1.47 14.37
C GLU A 127 -13.57 0.66 14.93
N ASP A 128 -13.46 -0.60 14.52
CA ASP A 128 -12.47 -1.57 15.00
C ASP A 128 -11.12 -1.45 14.29
N LEU A 129 -11.04 -0.63 13.24
CA LEU A 129 -9.83 -0.48 12.45
C LEU A 129 -8.78 0.43 13.13
N PRO A 130 -7.47 0.15 12.94
CA PRO A 130 -6.40 1.10 13.18
C PRO A 130 -6.59 2.42 12.42
N ASN A 131 -5.96 3.50 12.88
CA ASN A 131 -6.11 4.83 12.25
C ASN A 131 -5.72 4.82 10.77
N ILE A 132 -4.63 4.14 10.38
CA ILE A 132 -4.21 4.11 8.97
C ILE A 132 -5.24 3.39 8.09
N ASP A 133 -5.80 2.28 8.57
CA ASP A 133 -6.82 1.50 7.87
C ASP A 133 -8.14 2.28 7.76
N LYS A 134 -8.51 3.04 8.80
CA LYS A 134 -9.62 4.02 8.75
C LYS A 134 -9.38 5.05 7.65
N ALA A 135 -8.14 5.52 7.51
CA ALA A 135 -7.82 6.51 6.51
C ALA A 135 -8.05 5.98 5.09
N TYR A 136 -7.61 4.75 4.80
CA TYR A 136 -7.89 4.08 3.53
C TYR A 136 -9.38 3.79 3.32
N TYR A 137 -10.07 3.31 4.35
CA TYR A 137 -11.52 3.08 4.30
C TYR A 137 -12.29 4.33 3.87
N TYR A 138 -12.03 5.46 4.54
CA TYR A 138 -12.69 6.73 4.21
C TYR A 138 -12.24 7.31 2.87
N TYR A 139 -10.99 7.07 2.46
CA TYR A 139 -10.52 7.45 1.13
C TYR A 139 -11.31 6.71 0.04
N TYR A 140 -11.43 5.38 0.12
CA TYR A 140 -12.18 4.58 -0.83
C TYR A 140 -13.67 4.93 -0.82
N LYS A 141 -14.25 5.15 0.36
CA LYS A 141 -15.62 5.62 0.49
C LYS A 141 -15.82 6.96 -0.22
N GLY A 142 -14.92 7.93 -0.03
CA GLY A 142 -14.94 9.22 -0.73
C GLY A 142 -14.84 9.09 -2.25
N LEU A 143 -14.06 8.12 -2.76
CA LEU A 143 -13.99 7.85 -4.20
C LEU A 143 -15.34 7.38 -4.79
N ILE A 144 -16.13 6.65 -4.00
CA ILE A 144 -17.47 6.17 -4.37
C ILE A 144 -18.52 7.29 -4.22
N THR A 145 -18.59 7.92 -3.05
CA THR A 145 -19.64 8.88 -2.68
C THR A 145 -19.42 10.25 -3.29
N ARG A 146 -18.17 10.60 -3.62
CA ARG A 146 -17.71 11.95 -3.97
C ARG A 146 -17.98 12.99 -2.89
N ASP A 147 -18.18 12.56 -1.64
CA ASP A 147 -18.38 13.44 -0.50
C ASP A 147 -17.03 13.91 0.07
N VAL A 148 -16.85 15.23 0.11
CA VAL A 148 -15.66 15.89 0.68
C VAL A 148 -15.48 15.56 2.17
N ASN A 149 -16.56 15.26 2.90
CA ASN A 149 -16.49 14.86 4.30
C ASN A 149 -15.78 13.51 4.48
N ASP A 150 -15.98 12.56 3.55
CA ASP A 150 -15.30 11.26 3.60
C ASP A 150 -13.78 11.46 3.36
N PHE A 151 -13.39 12.29 2.40
CA PHE A 151 -11.97 12.66 2.21
C PHE A 151 -11.38 13.41 3.42
N SER A 152 -12.14 14.29 4.04
CA SER A 152 -11.70 15.02 5.23
C SER A 152 -11.45 14.07 6.41
N LYS A 153 -12.29 13.04 6.59
CA LYS A 153 -12.08 11.99 7.58
C LYS A 153 -10.83 11.17 7.26
N SER A 154 -10.62 10.84 5.98
CA SER A 154 -9.41 10.13 5.55
C SER A 154 -8.14 10.89 5.97
N VAL A 155 -8.05 12.18 5.65
CA VAL A 155 -6.91 13.04 6.03
C VAL A 155 -6.75 13.14 7.55
N TYR A 156 -7.86 13.25 8.29
CA TYR A 156 -7.82 13.27 9.75
C TYR A 156 -7.18 12.01 10.33
N PHE A 157 -7.56 10.84 9.82
CA PHE A 157 -7.04 9.56 10.29
C PHE A 157 -5.59 9.29 9.83
N CYS A 158 -5.18 9.71 8.62
CA CYS A 158 -3.77 9.71 8.20
C CYS A 158 -2.89 10.48 9.20
N LYS A 159 -3.28 11.72 9.53
CA LYS A 159 -2.54 12.56 10.48
C LYS A 159 -2.45 11.92 11.87
N ARG A 160 -3.52 11.24 12.32
CA ARG A 160 -3.51 10.51 13.61
C ARG A 160 -2.69 9.23 13.59
N ALA A 161 -2.45 8.65 12.43
CA ALA A 161 -1.50 7.54 12.28
C ALA A 161 -0.04 8.03 12.28
N GLY A 162 0.20 9.34 12.22
CA GLY A 162 1.53 9.92 12.08
C GLY A 162 2.07 9.81 10.64
N ASP A 163 1.21 9.50 9.68
CA ASP A 163 1.57 9.44 8.27
C ASP A 163 1.39 10.82 7.62
N LEU A 164 2.50 11.36 7.12
CA LEU A 164 2.59 12.65 6.45
C LEU A 164 2.95 12.49 4.96
N SER A 165 3.05 11.23 4.49
CA SER A 165 3.41 10.89 3.11
C SER A 165 2.29 11.10 2.09
#